data_AF-A0A9D7WNN0-F1
#
_entry.id   AF-A0A9D7WNN0-F1
#
_cell.length_a   1.000
_cell.length_b   1.000
_cell.length_c   1.000
_cell.angle_alpha   90.00
_cell.angle_beta   90.00
_cell.angle_gamma   90.00
#
_symmetry.space_group_name_H-M   'P 1'
#
loop_
_entity.id
_entity.type
_entity.pdbx_description
1 polymer ?
#
loop_
_entity_poly.entity_id
_entity_poly.type
_entity_poly.pdbx_seq_one_letter_code
_entity_poly.pdbx_strand_id
1 'polypeptide(L)' 'RNISEIPHPFIIETMDLFKKENNFEKSKINFIHLNHTNPLLDSNSAAFKKVKESGFNTAEYKDIINL' A
#
# COMPACT_ATOMS: atom_id res chain seq x y z
N ARG A 1 -18.76 7.58 -0.01
CA ARG A 1 -19.04 6.13 -0.03
C ARG A 1 -19.06 5.64 1.42
N ASN A 2 -20.11 4.94 1.83
CA ASN A 2 -20.21 4.38 3.17
C ASN A 2 -19.28 3.17 3.25
N ILE A 3 -18.29 3.19 4.16
CA ILE A 3 -17.32 2.09 4.36
C ILE A 3 -18.02 0.78 4.75
N SER A 4 -19.27 0.85 5.23
CA SER A 4 -20.05 -0.30 5.67
C SER A 4 -20.67 -1.13 4.53
N GLU A 5 -20.74 -0.60 3.31
CA GLU A 5 -21.43 -1.27 2.19
C GLU A 5 -20.48 -2.13 1.35
N ILE A 6 -19.17 -1.85 1.37
CA ILE A 6 -18.14 -2.61 0.66
C ILE A 6 -16.94 -2.75 1.59
N PRO A 7 -16.55 -3.96 2.03
CA PRO A 7 -15.38 -4.13 2.88
C PRO A 7 -14.14 -3.71 2.10
N HIS A 8 -13.57 -2.57 2.48
CA HIS A 8 -12.28 -2.14 1.98
C HIS A 8 -11.19 -2.79 2.85
N PRO A 9 -10.38 -3.71 2.30
CA PRO A 9 -9.31 -4.32 3.06
C PRO A 9 -8.33 -3.26 3.51
N PHE A 10 -7.87 -3.36 4.76
CA PHE A 10 -6.87 -2.45 5.27
C PHE A 10 -5.50 -2.83 4.75
N ILE A 11 -4.69 -1.82 4.44
CA ILE A 11 -3.30 -1.99 4.02
C ILE A 11 -2.50 -2.84 5.02
N ILE A 12 -2.77 -2.68 6.31
CA ILE A 12 -2.13 -3.44 7.39
C ILE A 12 -2.42 -4.95 7.32
N GLU A 13 -3.58 -5.36 6.80
CA GLU A 13 -3.95 -6.77 6.67
C GLU A 13 -3.09 -7.43 5.59
N THR A 14 -2.93 -6.77 4.44
CA THR A 14 -2.01 -7.21 3.38
C THR A 14 -0.55 -7.23 3.87
N MET A 15 -0.11 -6.21 4.61
CA MET A 15 1.24 -6.18 5.16
C MET A 15 1.49 -7.35 6.13
N ASP A 16 0.50 -7.70 6.97
CA ASP A 16 0.61 -8.85 7.88
C ASP A 16 0.62 -10.17 7.12
N LEU A 17 -0.21 -10.31 6.08
CA LEU A 17 -0.28 -11.48 5.21
C LEU A 17 1.08 -11.81 4.59
N PHE A 18 1.79 -10.80 4.09
CA PHE A 18 3.08 -10.96 3.41
C PHE A 18 4.29 -10.71 4.33
N LYS A 19 4.11 -10.57 5.65
CA LYS A 19 5.21 -10.17 6.56
C LYS A 19 6.41 -11.12 6.53
N LYS A 20 6.19 -12.41 6.27
CA LYS A 20 7.22 -13.45 6.23
C LYS A 20 7.94 -13.55 4.88
N GLU A 21 7.41 -12.92 3.84
CA GLU A 21 8.06 -12.90 2.54
C GLU A 21 9.36 -12.09 2.58
N ASN A 22 10.27 -12.42 1.66
CA ASN A 22 11.49 -11.64 1.49
C ASN A 22 11.19 -10.29 0.82
N ASN A 23 12.17 -9.38 0.86
CA ASN A 23 12.00 -8.02 0.32
C ASN A 23 11.80 -8.00 -1.20
N PHE A 24 12.28 -9.00 -1.94
CA PHE A 24 12.10 -9.09 -3.39
C PHE A 24 10.65 -9.42 -3.76
N GLU A 25 9.97 -10.28 -2.99
CA GLU A 25 8.55 -10.54 -3.20
C GLU A 25 7.68 -9.37 -2.74
N LYS A 26 8.00 -8.77 -1.59
CA LYS A 26 7.26 -7.60 -1.08
C LYS A 26 7.34 -6.39 -2.02
N SER A 27 8.48 -6.16 -2.67
CA SER A 27 8.66 -5.01 -3.56
C SER A 27 7.80 -5.07 -4.83
N LYS A 28 7.28 -6.24 -5.20
CA LYS A 28 6.33 -6.38 -6.31
C LYS A 28 4.92 -5.89 -5.94
N ILE A 29 4.62 -5.77 -4.65
CA ILE A 29 3.30 -5.40 -4.15
C ILE A 29 3.18 -3.87 -4.14
N ASN A 30 2.23 -3.36 -4.95
CA ASN A 30 1.93 -1.94 -5.07
C ASN A 30 0.50 -1.67 -4.58
N PHE A 31 0.35 -0.87 -3.52
CA PHE A 31 -0.96 -0.41 -3.06
C PHE A 31 -1.54 0.61 -4.06
N ILE A 32 -2.80 0.39 -4.46
CA ILE A 32 -3.53 1.22 -5.41
C ILE A 32 -4.91 1.59 -4.85
N HIS A 33 -5.63 2.46 -5.57
CA HIS A 33 -7.02 2.85 -5.23
C HIS A 33 -7.15 3.35 -3.77
N LEU A 34 -6.27 4.28 -3.41
CA LEU A 34 -6.30 4.94 -2.11
C LEU A 34 -7.46 5.92 -2.06
N ASN A 35 -8.16 5.97 -0.91
CA ASN A 35 -9.15 7.02 -0.69
C ASN A 35 -8.46 8.38 -0.48
N HIS A 36 -9.20 9.48 -0.66
CA HIS A 36 -8.66 10.85 -0.68
C HIS A 36 -7.99 11.29 0.63
N THR A 37 -8.33 10.65 1.76
CA THR A 37 -7.77 10.97 3.08
C THR A 37 -6.68 9.98 3.50
N ASN A 38 -6.28 9.06 2.62
CA ASN A 38 -5.31 8.03 2.98
C ASN A 38 -3.92 8.68 3.16
N PRO A 39 -3.24 8.45 4.30
CA PRO A 39 -1.93 9.06 4.55
C PRO A 39 -0.85 8.58 3.58
N LEU A 40 -1.03 7.46 2.87
CA LEU A 40 -0.11 7.02 1.82
C LEU A 40 -0.07 7.98 0.61
N LEU A 41 -1.02 8.93 0.50
CA LEU A 41 -0.95 9.99 -0.51
C LEU A 41 0.08 11.07 -0.18
N ASP A 42 0.58 11.14 1.05
CA ASP A 42 1.65 12.05 1.46
C ASP A 42 2.94 11.26 1.75
N SER A 43 3.95 11.49 0.91
CA SER A 43 5.26 10.85 1.00
C SER A 43 6.04 11.22 2.27
N ASN A 44 5.67 12.31 2.94
CA ASN A 44 6.25 12.70 4.23
C ASN A 44 5.58 12.03 5.42
N SER A 45 4.41 11.41 5.24
CA SER A 45 3.64 10.81 6.32
C SER A 45 4.39 9.61 6.93
N ALA A 46 4.16 9.39 8.24
CA ALA A 46 4.70 8.23 8.92
C ALA A 46 4.18 6.90 8.31
N ALA A 47 2.95 6.90 7.78
CA ALA A 47 2.35 5.73 7.17
C ALA A 47 3.06 5.36 5.85
N PHE A 48 3.34 6.34 4.99
CA PHE A 48 4.08 6.12 3.75
C PHE A 48 5.48 5.57 4.03
N LYS A 49 6.21 6.18 4.98
CA LYS A 49 7.54 5.73 5.39
C LYS A 49 7.51 4.29 5.90
N LYS A 50 6.55 3.97 6.78
CA LYS A 50 6.37 2.61 7.30
C LYS A 50 6.13 1.57 6.20
N VAL A 51 5.32 1.90 5.19
CA VAL A 51 5.05 1.02 4.03
C VAL A 51 6.33 0.76 3.24
N LYS A 52 7.10 1.82 2.93
CA LYS A 52 8.38 1.71 2.22
C LYS A 52 9.44 0.95 3.01
N GLU A 53 9.59 1.24 4.30
CA GLU A 53 10.51 0.53 5.21
C GLU A 53 10.17 -0.96 5.36
N SER A 54 8.88 -1.30 5.26
CA SER A 54 8.41 -2.68 5.30
C SER A 54 8.63 -3.42 3.97
N GLY A 55 9.20 -2.78 2.95
CA GLY A 55 9.52 -3.37 1.65
C GLY A 55 8.38 -3.35 0.62
N PHE A 56 7.27 -2.66 0.91
CA PHE A 56 6.12 -2.55 0.02
C PHE A 56 6.13 -1.21 -0.75
N ASN A 57 5.32 -1.12 -1.80
CA ASN A 57 5.20 0.08 -2.62
C ASN A 57 3.77 0.63 -2.64
N THR A 58 3.63 1.89 -3.04
CA THR A 58 2.36 2.52 -3.41
C THR A 58 2.51 3.03 -4.82
N ALA A 59 1.46 2.87 -5.64
CA ALA A 59 1.48 3.39 -7.00
C ALA A 59 1.11 4.86 -7.03
N GLU A 60 1.74 5.60 -7.93
CA GLU A 60 1.43 6.98 -8.27
C GLU A 60 0.70 7.06 -9.61
N TYR A 61 0.11 8.22 -9.86
CA TYR A 61 -0.58 8.46 -11.12
C TYR A 61 0.42 8.42 -12.28
N LYS A 62 0.11 7.59 -13.30
CA LYS A 62 0.95 7.30 -14.47
C LYS A 62 2.16 6.38 -14.22
N ASP A 63 2.18 5.66 -13.11
CA ASP A 63 3.17 4.60 -12.94
C ASP A 63 3.07 3.54 -14.05
N ILE A 64 4.24 3.16 -14.58
CA ILE A 64 4.40 2.08 -15.56
C ILE A 64 5.06 0.91 -14.84
N ILE A 65 4.34 -0.21 -14.74
CA ILE A 65 4.84 -1.45 -14.15
C ILE A 65 5.26 -2.38 -15.29
N ASN A 66 6.53 -2.77 -15.29
CA ASN A 66 7.04 -3.80 -16.19
C ASN A 66 6.94 -5.16 -15.48
N LEU A 67 6.40 -6.15 -16.19
CA LEU A 67 6.20 -7.51 -15.69
C LEU A 67 7.35 -8.43 -16.08
#